data_AF-A0A950NP56-F1
#
_entry.id   AF-A0A950NP56-F1
#
_cell.length_a   1.000
_cell.length_b   1.000
_cell.length_c   1.000
_cell.angle_alpha   90.00
_cell.angle_beta   90.00
_cell.angle_gamma   90.00
#
_symmetry.space_group_name_H-M   'P 1'
#
loop_
_entity.id
_entity.type
_entity.pdbx_description
1 polymer ?
#
loop_
_entity_poly.entity_id
_entity_poly.type
_entity_poly.pdbx_seq_one_letter_code
_entity_poly.pdbx_strand_id
1 'polypeptide(L)'
;MPGLALERFESRAEAFLQARAWREHQFKTGMRPGRGLISLYETDFPDFTSKDLWDDLQAATPEDPRQRARLAWLLAAAHIEGVTRDLSARLTRIEASAVVSFEDETLAWRDVPGRWPLIAEVPRRHELEDAWRSVWGADLTPVLERWHEALRGAVTELGGDDWLEFWSGLSGPDAATAQTIAESVLNQTADVYGNGLGVFLGQLDLPIDDAWRSDVDFAFRAPRFDTPFMDRTRMPTLIRAMRDLGIELQEQTNVRLEPGWDVGSACLPLEVPSDVRL
;
A
#
# COMPACT_ATOMS: atom_id res chain seq x y z
N MET A 1 -21.02 30.07 -15.66
CA MET A 1 -20.86 28.72 -15.08
C MET A 1 -21.40 28.81 -13.66
N PRO A 2 -22.43 28.05 -13.27
CA PRO A 2 -22.81 27.98 -11.86
C PRO A 2 -21.60 27.43 -11.09
N GLY A 3 -21.06 28.19 -10.13
CA GLY A 3 -19.87 27.78 -9.39
C GLY A 3 -20.09 26.44 -8.68
N LEU A 4 -19.03 25.64 -8.57
CA LEU A 4 -19.02 24.40 -7.81
C LEU A 4 -19.51 24.66 -6.38
N ALA A 5 -20.63 24.06 -6.00
CA ALA A 5 -21.10 24.09 -4.62
C ALA A 5 -20.25 23.11 -3.79
N LEU A 6 -19.30 23.65 -3.01
CA LEU A 6 -18.33 22.85 -2.24
C LEU A 6 -19.00 21.82 -1.34
N GLU A 7 -20.08 22.16 -0.63
CA GLU A 7 -20.82 21.20 0.22
C GLU A 7 -21.33 19.98 -0.56
N ARG A 8 -21.86 20.18 -1.78
CA ARG A 8 -22.31 19.07 -2.63
C ARG A 8 -21.14 18.23 -3.12
N PHE A 9 -20.01 18.89 -3.38
CA PHE A 9 -18.79 18.19 -3.76
C PHE A 9 -18.24 17.34 -2.60
N GLU A 10 -18.31 17.84 -1.36
CA GLU A 10 -17.89 17.09 -0.17
C GLU A 10 -18.73 15.82 0.05
N SER A 11 -20.07 15.93 -0.03
CA SER A 11 -20.92 14.74 0.08
C SER A 11 -20.62 13.72 -1.02
N ARG A 12 -20.26 14.18 -2.22
CA ARG A 12 -19.87 13.30 -3.32
C ARG A 12 -18.47 12.70 -3.13
N ALA A 13 -17.53 13.47 -2.58
CA ALA A 13 -16.19 13.02 -2.20
C ALA A 13 -16.24 11.94 -1.13
N GLU A 14 -17.12 12.09 -0.14
CA GLU A 14 -17.37 11.07 0.87
C GLU A 14 -17.92 9.78 0.24
N ALA A 15 -18.95 9.88 -0.61
CA ALA A 15 -19.50 8.73 -1.32
C ALA A 15 -18.45 8.02 -2.20
N PHE A 16 -17.57 8.77 -2.86
CA PHE A 16 -16.44 8.24 -3.63
C PHE A 16 -15.45 7.48 -2.75
N LEU A 17 -15.04 8.06 -1.61
CA LEU A 17 -14.10 7.42 -0.68
C LEU A 17 -14.68 6.14 -0.08
N GLN A 18 -15.96 6.15 0.30
CA GLN A 18 -16.66 4.96 0.80
C GLN A 18 -16.72 3.87 -0.28
N ALA A 19 -17.10 4.22 -1.52
CA ALA A 19 -17.15 3.26 -2.63
C ALA A 19 -15.77 2.66 -2.94
N ARG A 20 -14.71 3.48 -2.90
CA ARG A 20 -13.33 3.02 -3.07
C ARG A 20 -12.90 2.09 -1.94
N ALA A 21 -13.20 2.42 -0.69
CA ALA A 21 -12.88 1.59 0.49
C ALA A 21 -13.60 0.23 0.43
N TRP A 22 -14.88 0.21 0.06
CA TRP A 22 -15.65 -1.02 -0.14
C TRP A 22 -15.06 -1.93 -1.21
N ARG A 23 -14.59 -1.36 -2.31
CA ARG A 23 -13.96 -2.13 -3.40
C ARG A 23 -12.63 -2.73 -2.98
N GLU A 24 -11.83 -1.99 -2.20
CA GLU A 24 -10.58 -2.50 -1.62
C GLU A 24 -10.87 -3.62 -0.61
N HIS A 25 -11.91 -3.48 0.22
CA HIS A 25 -12.34 -4.52 1.16
C HIS A 25 -12.75 -5.80 0.42
N GLN A 26 -13.59 -5.69 -0.61
CA GLN A 26 -14.00 -6.84 -1.42
C GLN A 26 -12.82 -7.52 -2.11
N PHE A 27 -11.86 -6.74 -2.58
CA PHE A 27 -10.62 -7.28 -3.14
C PHE A 27 -9.84 -8.02 -2.06
N LYS A 28 -9.54 -7.41 -0.91
CA LYS A 28 -8.71 -7.98 0.18
C LYS A 28 -9.34 -9.15 0.95
N THR A 29 -10.66 -9.31 0.87
CA THR A 29 -11.40 -10.46 1.44
C THR A 29 -11.72 -11.54 0.41
N GLY A 30 -11.41 -11.31 -0.87
CA GLY A 30 -11.52 -12.31 -1.92
C GLY A 30 -12.94 -12.41 -2.49
N MET A 31 -13.84 -11.52 -2.06
CA MET A 31 -15.19 -11.36 -2.60
C MET A 31 -15.15 -10.88 -4.07
N ARG A 32 -14.04 -10.27 -4.50
CA ARG A 32 -13.82 -9.82 -5.88
C ARG A 32 -12.37 -10.12 -6.33
N PRO A 33 -12.16 -10.56 -7.59
CA PRO A 33 -10.82 -10.91 -8.09
C PRO A 33 -9.90 -9.70 -8.38
N GLY A 34 -10.34 -8.47 -8.14
CA GLY A 34 -9.55 -7.26 -8.36
C GLY A 34 -10.19 -6.04 -7.71
N ARG A 35 -9.45 -4.93 -7.62
CA ARG A 35 -9.92 -3.68 -6.99
C ARG A 35 -11.10 -3.02 -7.72
N GLY A 36 -11.36 -3.41 -8.96
CA GLY A 36 -12.46 -2.86 -9.76
C GLY A 36 -12.33 -1.36 -10.05
N LEU A 37 -11.13 -0.79 -10.12
CA LEU A 37 -10.95 0.65 -10.35
C LEU A 37 -11.58 1.12 -11.68
N ILE A 38 -11.59 0.27 -12.71
CA ILE A 38 -12.19 0.58 -14.02
C ILE A 38 -13.64 1.05 -13.88
N SER A 39 -14.53 0.25 -13.29
CA SER A 39 -15.93 0.64 -13.15
C SER A 39 -16.16 1.75 -12.11
N LEU A 40 -15.20 1.98 -11.20
CA LEU A 40 -15.30 3.10 -10.24
C LEU A 40 -15.22 4.41 -10.99
N TYR A 41 -14.26 4.51 -11.91
CA TYR A 41 -13.98 5.72 -12.67
C TYR A 41 -14.77 5.81 -13.99
N GLU A 42 -15.24 4.72 -14.58
CA GLU A 42 -16.01 4.81 -15.83
C GLU A 42 -17.52 4.92 -15.63
N THR A 43 -18.03 4.41 -14.49
CA THR A 43 -19.49 4.28 -14.27
C THR A 43 -19.95 5.06 -13.06
N ASP A 44 -19.33 4.84 -11.89
CA ASP A 44 -19.86 5.38 -10.63
C ASP A 44 -19.44 6.85 -10.42
N PHE A 45 -18.18 7.18 -10.71
CA PHE A 45 -17.58 8.49 -10.46
C PHE A 45 -16.71 9.00 -11.63
N PRO A 46 -17.23 9.11 -12.87
CA PRO A 46 -16.46 9.60 -14.02
C PRO A 46 -15.96 11.03 -13.88
N ASP A 47 -16.68 11.87 -13.14
CA ASP A 47 -16.30 13.26 -12.95
C ASP A 47 -15.00 13.40 -12.13
N PHE A 48 -14.61 12.39 -11.34
CA PHE A 48 -13.40 12.42 -10.50
C PHE A 48 -12.09 12.29 -11.30
N THR A 49 -12.17 11.97 -12.60
CA THR A 49 -11.04 12.01 -13.53
C THR A 49 -11.14 13.19 -14.51
N SER A 50 -12.03 14.15 -14.23
CA SER A 50 -12.24 15.29 -15.12
C SER A 50 -11.32 16.44 -14.74
N LYS A 51 -10.62 16.96 -15.76
CA LYS A 51 -9.88 18.22 -15.63
C LYS A 51 -10.82 19.41 -15.37
N ASP A 52 -12.05 19.38 -15.87
CA ASP A 52 -13.01 20.47 -15.64
C ASP A 52 -13.36 20.57 -14.15
N LEU A 53 -13.55 19.42 -13.47
CA LEU A 53 -13.83 19.39 -12.04
C LEU A 53 -12.63 19.89 -11.22
N TRP A 54 -11.41 19.61 -11.70
CA TRP A 54 -10.18 20.15 -11.12
C TRP A 54 -10.12 21.67 -11.24
N ASP A 55 -10.30 22.20 -12.45
CA ASP A 55 -10.25 23.62 -12.72
C ASP A 55 -11.35 24.39 -11.96
N ASP A 56 -12.56 23.82 -11.87
CA ASP A 56 -13.67 24.36 -11.08
C ASP A 56 -13.35 24.41 -9.58
N LEU A 57 -12.72 23.36 -9.03
CA LEU A 57 -12.30 23.33 -7.62
C LEU A 57 -11.18 24.34 -7.34
N GLN A 58 -10.25 24.54 -8.27
CA GLN A 58 -9.19 25.54 -8.13
C GLN A 58 -9.75 26.97 -8.14
N ALA A 59 -10.80 27.21 -8.96
CA ALA A 59 -11.49 28.49 -9.05
C ALA A 59 -12.46 28.77 -7.88
N ALA A 60 -12.87 27.73 -7.14
CA ALA A 60 -13.75 27.87 -5.99
C ALA A 60 -13.08 28.68 -4.86
N THR A 61 -13.85 29.57 -4.22
CA THR A 61 -13.40 30.33 -3.04
C THR A 61 -13.87 29.59 -1.78
N PRO A 62 -12.98 28.92 -1.04
CA PRO A 62 -13.36 28.18 0.15
C PRO A 62 -13.48 29.12 1.37
N GLU A 63 -14.32 28.74 2.33
CA GLU A 63 -14.35 29.40 3.65
C GLU A 63 -13.11 29.03 4.47
N ASP A 64 -12.64 27.78 4.37
CA ASP A 64 -11.38 27.29 4.97
C ASP A 64 -10.37 26.92 3.87
N PRO A 65 -9.20 27.58 3.79
CA PRO A 65 -8.13 27.22 2.86
C PRO A 65 -7.70 25.75 2.93
N ARG A 66 -7.80 25.11 4.10
CA ARG A 66 -7.44 23.68 4.29
C ARG A 66 -8.45 22.73 3.66
N GLN A 67 -9.72 23.13 3.59
CA GLN A 67 -10.79 22.35 2.97
C GLN A 67 -10.49 22.17 1.48
N ARG A 68 -10.25 23.27 0.76
CA ARG A 68 -9.88 23.22 -0.67
C ARG A 68 -8.61 22.41 -0.90
N ALA A 69 -7.60 22.57 -0.05
CA ALA A 69 -6.34 21.82 -0.15
C ALA A 69 -6.56 20.29 -0.06
N ARG A 70 -7.34 19.82 0.92
CA ARG A 70 -7.68 18.39 1.06
C ARG A 70 -8.51 17.85 -0.10
N LEU A 71 -9.48 18.63 -0.55
CA LEU A 71 -10.33 18.29 -1.69
C LEU A 71 -9.54 18.24 -3.00
N ALA A 72 -8.59 19.15 -3.18
CA ALA A 72 -7.68 19.15 -4.32
C ALA A 72 -6.75 17.94 -4.25
N TRP A 73 -6.17 17.64 -3.08
CA TRP A 73 -5.38 16.42 -2.91
C TRP A 73 -6.16 15.16 -3.30
N LEU A 74 -7.41 15.04 -2.83
CA LEU A 74 -8.29 13.92 -3.16
C LEU A 74 -8.52 13.82 -4.68
N LEU A 75 -8.89 14.93 -5.31
CA LEU A 75 -9.23 14.95 -6.74
C LEU A 75 -8.00 14.66 -7.61
N ALA A 76 -6.83 15.20 -7.26
CA ALA A 76 -5.58 14.86 -7.92
C ALA A 76 -5.28 13.36 -7.79
N ALA A 77 -5.43 12.78 -6.60
CA ALA A 77 -5.21 11.36 -6.37
C ALA A 77 -6.19 10.50 -7.18
N ALA A 78 -7.46 10.89 -7.21
CA ALA A 78 -8.50 10.22 -7.97
C ALA A 78 -8.27 10.31 -9.49
N HIS A 79 -7.86 11.47 -10.00
CA HIS A 79 -7.51 11.66 -11.41
C HIS A 79 -6.36 10.74 -11.83
N ILE A 80 -5.28 10.75 -11.04
CA ILE A 80 -4.08 9.95 -11.32
C ILE A 80 -4.38 8.45 -11.22
N GLU A 81 -5.13 8.01 -10.21
CA GLU A 81 -5.57 6.60 -10.10
C GLU A 81 -6.50 6.22 -11.25
N GLY A 82 -7.39 7.12 -11.67
CA GLY A 82 -8.28 6.94 -12.80
C GLY A 82 -7.54 6.81 -14.13
N VAL A 83 -6.57 7.67 -14.43
CA VAL A 83 -5.73 7.58 -15.64
C VAL A 83 -4.94 6.27 -15.66
N THR A 84 -4.50 5.79 -14.49
CA THR A 84 -3.65 4.60 -14.38
C THR A 84 -4.38 3.30 -14.06
N ARG A 85 -5.72 3.32 -13.99
CA ARG A 85 -6.57 2.20 -13.56
C ARG A 85 -6.34 0.91 -14.33
N ASP A 86 -6.12 0.98 -15.64
CA ASP A 86 -5.92 -0.20 -16.49
C ASP A 86 -4.56 -0.86 -16.23
N LEU A 87 -3.52 -0.06 -15.98
CA LEU A 87 -2.20 -0.55 -15.62
C LEU A 87 -2.24 -1.20 -14.22
N SER A 88 -2.92 -0.57 -13.26
CA SER A 88 -3.16 -1.15 -11.94
C SER A 88 -3.92 -2.48 -12.03
N ALA A 89 -5.00 -2.54 -12.81
CA ALA A 89 -5.75 -3.78 -13.03
C ALA A 89 -4.92 -4.88 -13.70
N ARG A 90 -4.01 -4.50 -14.61
CA ARG A 90 -3.07 -5.42 -15.24
C ARG A 90 -2.04 -5.95 -14.25
N LEU A 91 -1.46 -5.10 -13.39
CA LEU A 91 -0.53 -5.52 -12.33
C LEU A 91 -1.19 -6.53 -11.39
N THR A 92 -2.39 -6.20 -10.87
CA THR A 92 -3.14 -7.12 -10.00
C THR A 92 -3.41 -8.46 -10.69
N ARG A 93 -3.69 -8.47 -11.99
CA ARG A 93 -3.89 -9.72 -12.73
C ARG A 93 -2.59 -10.55 -12.81
N ILE A 94 -1.46 -9.91 -13.12
CA ILE A 94 -0.16 -10.58 -13.16
C ILE A 94 0.15 -11.18 -11.79
N GLU A 95 0.08 -10.39 -10.71
CA GLU A 95 0.32 -10.84 -9.32
C GLU A 95 -0.63 -11.97 -8.90
N ALA A 96 -1.88 -11.92 -9.34
CA ALA A 96 -2.86 -12.94 -9.03
C ALA A 96 -2.62 -14.26 -9.81
N SER A 97 -2.13 -14.20 -11.05
CA SER A 97 -1.95 -15.40 -11.89
C SER A 97 -0.53 -15.96 -11.91
N ALA A 98 0.47 -15.15 -11.54
CA ALA A 98 1.86 -15.54 -11.63
C ALA A 98 2.19 -16.67 -10.66
N VAL A 99 2.99 -17.60 -11.16
CA VAL A 99 3.45 -18.78 -10.41
C VAL A 99 4.97 -18.91 -10.55
N VAL A 100 5.57 -19.50 -9.54
CA VAL A 100 7.00 -19.80 -9.47
C VAL A 100 7.16 -21.29 -9.26
N SER A 101 7.96 -21.93 -10.09
CA SER A 101 8.39 -23.31 -9.87
C SER A 101 9.55 -23.30 -8.89
N PHE A 102 9.43 -24.05 -7.80
CA PHE A 102 10.48 -24.21 -6.81
C PHE A 102 10.46 -25.65 -6.32
N GLU A 103 11.57 -26.36 -6.50
CA GLU A 103 11.64 -27.81 -6.28
C GLU A 103 10.56 -28.55 -7.10
N ASP A 104 9.83 -29.47 -6.48
CA ASP A 104 8.71 -30.20 -7.10
C ASP A 104 7.35 -29.52 -6.90
N GLU A 105 7.33 -28.25 -6.45
CA GLU A 105 6.13 -27.50 -6.13
C GLU A 105 5.93 -26.29 -7.08
N THR A 106 4.66 -25.93 -7.29
CA THR A 106 4.26 -24.67 -7.94
C THR A 106 3.68 -23.75 -6.88
N LEU A 107 4.36 -22.64 -6.63
CA LEU A 107 3.98 -21.64 -5.65
C LEU A 107 3.32 -20.45 -6.35
N ALA A 108 2.30 -19.86 -5.74
CA ALA A 108 1.81 -18.56 -6.21
C ALA A 108 2.91 -17.52 -5.96
N TRP A 109 3.20 -16.69 -6.97
CA TRP A 109 4.30 -15.72 -6.92
C TRP A 109 4.21 -14.79 -5.69
N ARG A 110 2.99 -14.38 -5.33
CA ARG A 110 2.73 -13.49 -4.18
C ARG A 110 3.00 -14.13 -2.81
N ASP A 111 3.01 -15.47 -2.73
CA ASP A 111 3.22 -16.20 -1.48
C ASP A 111 4.71 -16.42 -1.18
N VAL A 112 5.57 -16.27 -2.20
CA VAL A 112 7.01 -16.54 -2.11
C VAL A 112 7.71 -15.70 -1.03
N PRO A 113 7.49 -14.37 -0.89
CA PRO A 113 8.11 -13.59 0.18
C PRO A 113 7.72 -14.06 1.60
N GLY A 114 6.56 -14.70 1.75
CA GLY A 114 6.17 -15.34 3.01
C GLY A 114 6.82 -16.71 3.25
N ARG A 115 7.35 -17.34 2.20
CA ARG A 115 7.93 -18.68 2.22
C ARG A 115 9.43 -18.69 2.42
N TRP A 116 10.18 -17.81 1.74
CA TRP A 116 11.64 -17.79 1.87
C TRP A 116 12.17 -17.57 3.31
N PRO A 117 11.47 -16.86 4.24
CA PRO A 117 11.98 -16.70 5.60
C PRO A 117 11.85 -17.99 6.42
N LEU A 118 11.21 -19.04 5.87
CA LEU A 118 11.08 -20.37 6.46
C LEU A 118 12.22 -21.31 6.07
N ILE A 119 13.01 -20.95 5.06
CA ILE A 119 14.06 -21.78 4.48
C ILE A 119 15.40 -21.41 5.13
N ALA A 120 15.96 -22.32 5.92
CA ALA A 120 17.23 -22.09 6.62
C ALA A 120 18.44 -22.08 5.67
N GLU A 121 18.43 -22.96 4.66
CA GLU A 121 19.53 -23.13 3.72
C GLU A 121 19.63 -21.94 2.76
N VAL A 122 20.76 -21.22 2.81
CA VAL A 122 21.00 -20.02 1.98
C VAL A 122 20.81 -20.29 0.49
N PRO A 123 21.46 -21.31 -0.13
CA PRO A 123 21.38 -21.47 -1.58
C PRO A 123 19.95 -21.77 -2.06
N ARG A 124 19.19 -22.58 -1.29
CA ARG A 124 17.77 -22.87 -1.58
C ARG A 124 16.90 -21.63 -1.48
N ARG A 125 17.19 -20.77 -0.51
CA ARG A 125 16.46 -19.51 -0.33
C ARG A 125 16.73 -18.52 -1.46
N HIS A 126 17.98 -18.43 -1.91
CA HIS A 126 18.38 -17.63 -3.09
C HIS A 126 17.75 -18.15 -4.37
N GLU A 127 17.70 -19.47 -4.59
CA GLU A 127 17.02 -20.08 -5.74
C GLU A 127 15.54 -19.65 -5.82
N LEU A 128 14.82 -19.68 -4.69
CA LEU A 128 13.44 -19.24 -4.62
C LEU A 128 13.29 -17.73 -4.89
N GLU A 129 14.19 -16.90 -4.35
CA GLU A 129 14.19 -15.45 -4.60
C GLU A 129 14.49 -15.13 -6.07
N ASP A 130 15.43 -15.82 -6.71
CA ASP A 130 15.75 -15.63 -8.13
C ASP A 130 14.55 -15.97 -9.03
N ALA A 131 13.88 -17.07 -8.75
CA ALA A 131 12.70 -17.48 -9.50
C ALA A 131 11.55 -16.45 -9.33
N TRP A 132 11.42 -15.85 -8.14
CA TRP A 132 10.51 -14.73 -7.88
C TRP A 132 10.91 -13.45 -8.62
N ARG A 133 12.21 -13.10 -8.62
CA ARG A 133 12.77 -11.93 -9.33
C ARG A 133 12.62 -12.04 -10.84
N SER A 134 12.67 -13.25 -11.39
CA SER A 134 12.45 -13.50 -12.81
C SER A 134 11.09 -13.01 -13.28
N VAL A 135 10.01 -13.36 -12.56
CA VAL A 135 8.65 -12.84 -12.84
C VAL A 135 8.59 -11.33 -12.64
N TRP A 136 9.22 -10.80 -11.59
CA TRP A 136 9.27 -9.35 -11.36
C TRP A 136 9.91 -8.60 -12.53
N GLY A 137 11.05 -9.09 -13.02
CA GLY A 137 11.77 -8.50 -14.15
C GLY A 137 11.03 -8.64 -15.48
N ALA A 138 10.50 -9.83 -15.77
CA ALA A 138 9.89 -10.13 -17.07
C ALA A 138 8.47 -9.56 -17.21
N ASP A 139 7.63 -9.70 -16.18
CA ASP A 139 6.20 -9.45 -16.29
C ASP A 139 5.77 -8.14 -15.62
N LEU A 140 6.29 -7.84 -14.43
CA LEU A 140 5.88 -6.65 -13.65
C LEU A 140 6.61 -5.38 -14.08
N THR A 141 7.94 -5.44 -14.23
CA THR A 141 8.78 -4.26 -14.52
C THR A 141 8.29 -3.48 -15.75
N PRO A 142 7.97 -4.11 -16.91
CA PRO A 142 7.49 -3.35 -18.07
C PRO A 142 6.16 -2.63 -17.84
N VAL A 143 5.29 -3.16 -16.96
CA VAL A 143 4.02 -2.52 -16.61
C VAL A 143 4.25 -1.39 -15.61
N LEU A 144 5.14 -1.59 -14.63
CA LEU A 144 5.54 -0.58 -13.64
C LEU A 144 6.22 0.64 -14.28
N GLU A 145 7.06 0.43 -15.29
CA GLU A 145 7.69 1.53 -16.06
C GLU A 145 6.64 2.40 -16.75
N ARG A 146 5.71 1.76 -17.47
CA ARG A 146 4.58 2.45 -18.10
C ARG A 146 3.68 3.14 -17.08
N TRP A 147 3.50 2.53 -15.91
CA TRP A 147 2.72 3.13 -14.84
C TRP A 147 3.38 4.40 -14.34
N HIS A 148 4.69 4.39 -14.08
CA HIS A 148 5.42 5.59 -13.70
C HIS A 148 5.38 6.70 -14.75
N GLU A 149 5.45 6.37 -16.04
CA GLU A 149 5.28 7.34 -17.12
C GLU A 149 3.87 7.97 -17.11
N ALA A 150 2.83 7.15 -16.96
CA ALA A 150 1.46 7.60 -16.88
C ALA A 150 1.18 8.46 -15.63
N LEU A 151 1.77 8.11 -14.48
CA LEU A 151 1.69 8.92 -13.25
C LEU A 151 2.23 10.33 -13.49
N ARG A 152 3.40 10.45 -14.14
CA ARG A 152 3.98 11.77 -14.48
C ARG A 152 3.09 12.54 -15.46
N GLY A 153 2.62 11.89 -16.53
CA GLY A 153 1.72 12.51 -17.50
C GLY A 153 0.44 13.05 -16.87
N ALA A 154 -0.17 12.29 -15.96
CA ALA A 154 -1.39 12.69 -15.26
C ALA A 154 -1.18 13.93 -14.36
N VAL A 155 0.00 14.09 -13.74
CA VAL A 155 0.34 15.31 -12.99
C VAL A 155 0.47 16.51 -13.93
N THR A 156 1.11 16.33 -15.09
CA THR A 156 1.23 17.38 -16.11
C THR A 156 -0.14 17.85 -16.63
N GLU A 157 -1.11 16.95 -16.81
CA GLU A 157 -2.48 17.30 -17.19
C GLU A 157 -3.18 18.22 -16.17
N LEU A 158 -2.86 18.07 -14.89
CA LEU A 158 -3.37 18.91 -13.81
C LEU A 158 -2.58 20.22 -13.63
N GLY A 159 -1.55 20.44 -14.46
CA GLY A 159 -0.71 21.64 -14.46
C GLY A 159 0.52 21.56 -13.54
N GLY A 160 0.90 20.37 -13.08
CA GLY A 160 2.14 20.16 -12.33
C GLY A 160 3.31 19.79 -13.24
N ASP A 161 4.43 20.50 -13.10
CA ASP A 161 5.66 20.21 -13.86
C ASP A 161 6.59 19.22 -13.14
N ASP A 162 6.52 19.17 -11.81
CA ASP A 162 7.28 18.25 -10.97
C ASP A 162 6.35 17.49 -10.01
N TRP A 163 6.57 16.17 -9.89
CA TRP A 163 5.74 15.29 -9.06
C TRP A 163 5.75 15.70 -7.59
N LEU A 164 6.94 16.01 -7.05
CA LEU A 164 7.13 16.28 -5.64
C LEU A 164 6.60 17.67 -5.27
N GLU A 165 6.88 18.68 -6.09
CA GLU A 165 6.36 20.03 -5.91
C GLU A 165 4.84 20.06 -6.00
N PHE A 166 4.26 19.33 -6.96
CA PHE A 166 2.81 19.22 -7.13
C PHE A 166 2.13 18.70 -5.86
N TRP A 167 2.60 17.56 -5.31
CA TRP A 167 2.02 16.99 -4.10
C TRP A 167 2.29 17.81 -2.84
N SER A 168 3.48 18.40 -2.73
CA SER A 168 3.84 19.28 -1.60
C SER A 168 2.96 20.53 -1.57
N GLY A 169 2.63 21.09 -2.74
CA GLY A 169 1.77 22.26 -2.87
C GLY A 169 0.31 22.03 -2.48
N LEU A 170 -0.20 20.80 -2.59
CA LEU A 170 -1.63 20.51 -2.36
C LEU A 170 -2.02 20.28 -0.91
N SER A 171 -1.06 19.99 -0.02
CA SER A 171 -1.19 19.71 1.44
C SER A 171 -0.33 18.51 1.89
N GLY A 172 0.58 18.03 1.04
CA GLY A 172 1.50 16.96 1.38
C GLY A 172 2.52 17.34 2.46
N PRO A 173 3.27 16.35 2.99
CA PRO A 173 4.44 16.61 3.81
C PRO A 173 5.46 17.43 3.02
N ASP A 174 6.10 18.40 3.65
CA ASP A 174 7.23 19.11 3.03
C ASP A 174 8.36 18.13 2.74
N ALA A 175 8.58 17.85 1.46
CA ALA A 175 9.55 16.87 1.02
C ALA A 175 10.99 17.23 1.39
N ALA A 176 11.33 18.52 1.43
CA ALA A 176 12.67 18.96 1.84
C ALA A 176 12.90 18.70 3.33
N THR A 177 11.88 18.95 4.15
CA THR A 177 11.89 18.56 5.57
C THR A 177 11.97 17.04 5.73
N ALA A 178 11.21 16.26 4.95
CA ALA A 178 11.25 14.81 4.98
C ALA A 178 12.63 14.26 4.60
N GLN A 179 13.29 14.83 3.58
CA GLN A 179 14.66 14.48 3.20
C GLN A 179 15.64 14.76 4.34
N THR A 180 15.58 15.94 4.96
CA THR A 180 16.46 16.31 6.07
C THR A 180 16.32 15.33 7.24
N ILE A 181 15.09 14.95 7.59
CA ILE A 181 14.82 13.96 8.63
C ILE A 181 15.36 12.58 8.23
N ALA A 182 15.12 12.15 6.99
CA ALA A 182 15.59 10.86 6.50
C ALA A 182 17.13 10.77 6.53
N GLU A 183 17.83 11.80 6.07
CA GLU A 183 19.30 11.88 6.13
C GLU A 183 19.81 11.85 7.58
N SER A 184 19.16 12.58 8.49
CA SER A 184 19.52 12.54 9.91
C SER A 184 19.33 11.15 10.52
N VAL A 185 18.23 10.47 10.19
CA VAL A 185 17.97 9.11 10.66
C VAL A 185 19.03 8.16 10.11
N LEU A 186 19.29 8.19 8.79
CA LEU A 186 20.31 7.35 8.15
C LEU A 186 21.68 7.55 8.81
N ASN A 187 22.12 8.80 8.98
CA ASN A 187 23.41 9.10 9.62
C ASN A 187 23.50 8.61 11.07
N GLN A 188 22.38 8.60 11.81
CA GLN A 188 22.36 8.18 13.22
C GLN A 188 22.17 6.67 13.39
N THR A 189 21.52 5.99 12.44
CA THR A 189 21.11 4.58 12.59
C THR A 189 21.83 3.61 11.66
N ALA A 190 22.50 4.08 10.59
CA ALA A 190 23.14 3.19 9.60
C ALA A 190 24.15 2.23 10.24
N ASP A 191 25.06 2.74 11.08
CA ASP A 191 26.07 1.90 11.74
C ASP A 191 25.43 0.92 12.72
N VAL A 192 24.43 1.35 13.49
CA VAL A 192 23.73 0.48 14.45
C VAL A 192 22.99 -0.64 13.71
N TYR A 193 22.30 -0.30 12.62
CA TYR A 193 21.61 -1.26 11.77
C TYR A 193 22.61 -2.23 11.10
N GLY A 194 23.66 -1.72 10.46
CA GLY A 194 24.66 -2.51 9.76
C GLY A 194 25.41 -3.47 10.69
N ASN A 195 25.83 -3.00 11.86
CA ASN A 195 26.47 -3.84 12.87
C ASN A 195 25.49 -4.90 13.41
N GLY A 196 24.25 -4.52 13.70
CA GLY A 196 23.23 -5.45 14.18
C GLY A 196 22.90 -6.54 13.15
N LEU A 197 22.67 -6.15 11.90
CA LEU A 197 22.43 -7.07 10.79
C LEU A 197 23.64 -7.98 10.56
N GLY A 198 24.85 -7.43 10.56
CA GLY A 198 26.10 -8.19 10.39
C GLY A 198 26.29 -9.28 11.46
N VAL A 199 25.88 -9.03 12.71
CA VAL A 199 25.90 -10.06 13.77
C VAL A 199 24.97 -11.23 13.43
N PHE A 200 23.77 -10.96 12.91
CA PHE A 200 22.84 -12.02 12.53
C PHE A 200 23.27 -12.76 11.27
N LEU A 201 23.73 -12.04 10.24
CA LEU A 201 24.21 -12.65 9.01
C LEU A 201 25.49 -13.47 9.23
N GLY A 202 26.37 -13.02 10.14
CA GLY A 202 27.55 -13.78 10.55
C GLY A 202 27.22 -15.13 11.21
N GLN A 203 26.04 -15.28 11.84
CA GLN A 203 25.58 -16.59 12.34
C GLN A 203 25.17 -17.56 11.21
N LEU A 204 24.99 -17.03 9.99
CA LEU A 204 24.68 -17.78 8.78
C LEU A 204 25.90 -17.91 7.86
N ASP A 205 27.09 -17.54 8.35
CA ASP A 205 28.33 -17.45 7.56
C ASP A 205 28.18 -16.56 6.30
N LEU A 206 27.34 -15.52 6.36
CA LEU A 206 27.10 -14.58 5.28
C LEU A 206 27.70 -13.20 5.55
N PRO A 207 28.54 -12.65 4.65
CA PRO A 207 28.92 -11.25 4.69
C PRO A 207 27.75 -10.37 4.25
N ILE A 208 27.70 -9.14 4.78
CA ILE A 208 26.59 -8.20 4.49
C ILE A 208 26.49 -7.84 3.01
N ASP A 209 27.63 -7.79 2.29
CA ASP A 209 27.68 -7.43 0.87
C ASP A 209 27.12 -8.53 -0.05
N ASP A 210 27.07 -9.78 0.43
CA ASP A 210 26.49 -10.91 -0.31
C ASP A 210 25.05 -11.22 0.13
N ALA A 211 24.49 -10.45 1.07
CA ALA A 211 23.17 -10.70 1.62
C ALA A 211 22.05 -10.30 0.65
N TRP A 212 21.11 -11.21 0.44
CA TRP A 212 19.91 -10.98 -0.36
C TRP A 212 18.75 -10.55 0.52
N ARG A 213 17.67 -10.07 -0.10
CA ARG A 213 16.45 -9.68 0.64
C ARG A 213 15.92 -10.83 1.48
N SER A 214 15.91 -12.04 0.91
CA SER A 214 15.46 -13.23 1.62
C SER A 214 16.31 -13.59 2.83
N ASP A 215 17.62 -13.28 2.83
CA ASP A 215 18.51 -13.48 3.98
C ASP A 215 18.19 -12.51 5.10
N VAL A 216 17.94 -11.25 4.74
CA VAL A 216 17.49 -10.22 5.68
C VAL A 216 16.15 -10.63 6.30
N ASP A 217 15.16 -11.02 5.48
CA ASP A 217 13.86 -11.46 5.97
C ASP A 217 13.97 -12.70 6.88
N PHE A 218 14.84 -13.67 6.54
CA PHE A 218 15.11 -14.82 7.40
C PHE A 218 15.71 -14.41 8.75
N ALA A 219 16.69 -13.50 8.75
CA ALA A 219 17.31 -12.99 9.98
C ALA A 219 16.29 -12.27 10.89
N PHE A 220 15.40 -11.47 10.30
CA PHE A 220 14.36 -10.73 11.04
C PHE A 220 13.19 -11.60 11.49
N ARG A 221 12.88 -12.70 10.80
CA ARG A 221 11.75 -13.59 11.14
C ARG A 221 11.83 -14.16 12.56
N ALA A 222 13.03 -14.28 13.13
CA ALA A 222 13.26 -14.61 14.53
C ALA A 222 12.46 -15.85 15.03
N PRO A 223 12.72 -17.06 14.49
CA PRO A 223 11.89 -18.27 14.70
C PRO A 223 11.76 -18.69 16.17
N ARG A 224 12.66 -18.24 17.05
CA ARG A 224 12.57 -18.41 18.51
C ARG A 224 11.27 -17.88 19.13
N PHE A 225 10.54 -17.00 18.44
CA PHE A 225 9.26 -16.46 18.90
C PHE A 225 8.04 -17.20 18.35
N ASP A 226 8.18 -18.29 17.61
CA ASP A 226 7.01 -19.01 17.07
C ASP A 226 6.17 -19.68 18.17
N THR A 227 6.83 -20.26 19.18
CA THR A 227 6.16 -21.03 20.24
C THR A 227 5.16 -20.20 21.07
N PRO A 228 5.46 -18.95 21.48
CA PRO A 228 4.48 -18.10 22.16
C PRO A 228 3.28 -17.68 21.29
N PHE A 229 3.46 -17.55 19.96
CA PHE A 229 2.48 -16.93 19.04
C PHE A 229 1.79 -17.95 18.11
N MET A 230 1.44 -19.11 18.64
CA MET A 230 0.64 -20.12 17.92
C MET A 230 -0.73 -19.57 17.50
N ASP A 231 -1.27 -19.97 16.35
CA ASP A 231 -2.54 -19.46 15.80
C ASP A 231 -3.68 -19.44 16.83
N ARG A 232 -3.81 -20.52 17.61
CA ARG A 232 -4.84 -20.67 18.65
C ARG A 232 -4.74 -19.65 19.80
N THR A 233 -3.57 -19.05 20.03
CA THR A 233 -3.33 -18.08 21.11
C THR A 233 -3.25 -16.63 20.64
N ARG A 234 -3.14 -16.37 19.32
CA ARG A 234 -2.96 -15.01 18.77
C ARG A 234 -4.12 -14.08 19.15
N MET A 235 -5.35 -14.43 18.79
CA MET A 235 -6.54 -13.60 19.08
C MET A 235 -6.79 -13.39 20.57
N PRO A 236 -6.76 -14.42 21.43
CA PRO A 236 -6.84 -14.22 22.89
C PRO A 236 -5.74 -13.30 23.44
N THR A 237 -4.52 -13.40 22.92
CA THR A 237 -3.39 -12.56 23.35
C THR A 237 -3.61 -11.10 22.94
N LEU A 238 -4.07 -10.84 21.71
CA LEU A 238 -4.43 -9.51 21.23
C LEU A 238 -5.53 -8.88 22.10
N ILE A 239 -6.63 -9.60 22.34
CA ILE A 239 -7.74 -9.11 23.17
C ILE A 239 -7.24 -8.74 24.57
N ARG A 240 -6.41 -9.59 25.19
CA ARG A 240 -5.84 -9.29 26.51
C ARG A 240 -4.94 -8.06 26.48
N ALA A 241 -4.03 -7.97 25.52
CA ALA A 241 -3.11 -6.83 25.40
C ALA A 241 -3.85 -5.50 25.21
N MET A 242 -4.91 -5.49 24.39
CA MET A 242 -5.73 -4.29 24.18
C MET A 242 -6.51 -3.91 25.44
N ARG A 243 -7.07 -4.90 26.16
CA ARG A 243 -7.69 -4.67 27.47
C ARG A 243 -6.71 -4.06 28.47
N ASP A 244 -5.48 -4.56 28.52
CA ASP A 244 -4.44 -4.02 29.42
C ASP A 244 -4.07 -2.56 29.09
N LEU A 245 -4.30 -2.12 27.84
CA LEU A 245 -4.18 -0.73 27.39
C LEU A 245 -5.47 0.10 27.60
N GLY A 246 -6.52 -0.48 28.19
CA GLY A 246 -7.81 0.18 28.42
C GLY A 246 -8.75 0.17 27.21
N ILE A 247 -8.51 -0.69 26.23
CA ILE A 247 -9.33 -0.81 25.00
C ILE A 247 -10.08 -2.14 25.01
N GLU A 248 -11.39 -2.10 25.25
CA GLU A 248 -12.26 -3.27 25.15
C GLU A 248 -12.66 -3.51 23.69
N LEU A 249 -11.80 -4.22 22.94
CA LEU A 249 -12.04 -4.56 21.53
C LEU A 249 -13.40 -5.22 21.28
N GLN A 250 -13.87 -6.03 22.22
CA GLN A 250 -15.14 -6.77 22.10
C GLN A 250 -16.36 -5.87 22.18
N GLU A 251 -16.22 -4.65 22.72
CA GLU A 251 -17.29 -3.66 22.82
C GLU A 251 -17.33 -2.72 21.60
N GLN A 252 -16.30 -2.75 20.74
CA GLN A 252 -16.22 -1.91 19.53
C GLN A 252 -17.03 -2.54 18.38
N THR A 253 -18.36 -2.35 18.39
CA THR A 253 -19.26 -2.94 17.38
C THR A 253 -19.06 -2.40 15.95
N ASN A 254 -18.45 -1.21 15.84
CA ASN A 254 -18.13 -0.52 14.60
C ASN A 254 -16.75 -0.88 14.02
N VAL A 255 -15.92 -1.65 14.74
CA VAL A 255 -14.59 -2.08 14.28
C VAL A 255 -14.58 -3.60 14.15
N ARG A 256 -14.30 -4.14 12.96
CA ARG A 256 -14.25 -5.59 12.74
C ARG A 256 -12.87 -6.03 12.29
N LEU A 257 -12.32 -7.02 12.99
CA LEU A 257 -11.07 -7.68 12.65
C LEU A 257 -11.39 -8.85 11.72
N GLU A 258 -10.91 -8.81 10.49
CA GLU A 258 -11.19 -9.83 9.46
C GLU A 258 -9.89 -10.42 8.91
N PRO A 259 -9.83 -11.75 8.69
CA PRO A 259 -8.68 -12.34 8.00
C PRO A 259 -8.69 -11.94 6.53
N GLY A 260 -7.61 -11.31 6.05
CA GLY A 260 -7.35 -11.11 4.63
C GLY A 260 -6.75 -12.36 3.97
N TRP A 261 -6.93 -12.50 2.65
CA TRP A 261 -6.24 -13.54 1.86
C TRP A 261 -4.94 -13.04 1.20
N ASP A 262 -4.73 -11.72 1.22
CA ASP A 262 -3.56 -11.04 0.64
C ASP A 262 -2.52 -10.73 1.71
N VAL A 263 -1.26 -10.55 1.32
CA VAL A 263 -0.15 -10.25 2.23
C VAL A 263 -0.27 -8.81 2.72
N GLY A 264 -0.50 -8.63 4.03
CA GLY A 264 -0.48 -7.32 4.70
C GLY A 264 -1.70 -7.09 5.60
N SER A 265 -1.68 -5.99 6.36
CA SER A 265 -2.81 -5.50 7.14
C SER A 265 -3.32 -4.17 6.54
N ALA A 266 -4.61 -3.89 6.68
CA ALA A 266 -5.19 -2.65 6.19
C ALA A 266 -6.27 -2.16 7.16
N CYS A 267 -6.42 -0.84 7.28
CA CYS A 267 -7.57 -0.23 7.95
C CYS A 267 -8.44 0.42 6.88
N LEU A 268 -9.66 -0.09 6.72
CA LEU A 268 -10.60 0.33 5.68
C LEU A 268 -11.81 0.99 6.35
N PRO A 269 -11.90 2.34 6.33
CA PRO A 269 -13.07 3.06 6.83
C PRO A 269 -14.19 2.97 5.79
N LEU A 270 -15.07 1.98 5.93
CA LEU A 270 -16.18 1.77 5.00
C LEU A 270 -17.28 2.82 5.19
N GLU A 271 -17.53 3.20 6.44
CA GLU A 271 -18.43 4.29 6.83
C GLU A 271 -17.95 4.85 8.17
N VAL A 272 -17.50 6.10 8.25
CA VAL A 272 -16.97 6.66 9.51
C VAL A 272 -18.09 7.33 10.29
N PRO A 273 -18.25 7.06 11.61
CA PRO A 273 -17.49 6.12 12.43
C PRO A 273 -18.10 4.71 12.51
N SER A 274 -19.18 4.44 11.78
CA SER A 274 -20.08 3.28 11.95
C SER A 274 -19.50 1.92 11.54
N ASP A 275 -18.58 1.87 10.58
CA ASP A 275 -18.02 0.65 10.00
C ASP A 275 -16.57 0.82 9.55
N VAL A 276 -15.65 0.22 10.30
CA VAL A 276 -14.21 0.15 10.03
C VAL A 276 -13.77 -1.30 10.04
N ARG A 277 -13.09 -1.74 8.98
CA ARG A 277 -12.54 -3.11 8.86
C ARG A 277 -11.01 -3.07 8.99
N LEU A 278 -10.48 -4.00 9.78
CA LEU A 278 -9.05 -4.19 10.06
C LEU A 278 -8.60 -5.60 9.64
#